data_AF-A0A5D3AK92-F1
#
_entry.id   AF-A0A5D3AK92-F1
#
_cell.length_a   1.000
_cell.length_b   1.000
_cell.length_c   1.000
_cell.angle_alpha   90.00
_cell.angle_beta   90.00
_cell.angle_gamma   90.00
#
_symmetry.space_group_name_H-M   'P 1'
#
loop_
_entity.id
_entity.type
_entity.pdbx_description
1 polymer ?
#
loop_
_entity_poly.entity_id
_entity_poly.type
_entity_poly.pdbx_seq_one_letter_code
_entity_poly.pdbx_strand_id
1 'polypeptide(L)'
;MRLPAPLALALPLLSLAAALPDITRAGKYLYDDSGDRFYIKGVAYQPQGELAASSEANSANGGFPEPSSFHDPLSSPENCTRDVPYLQQLGINAVRVYSVNSSLDHDACMKTLSDAGIYLLLDLSLPLNGSIDRSSPSWTTNLLDQYTATINVFNAYDNVLGYNVGNEVVNLASNTNALPFVKAAARDTKAYLKSIGSSAFVGYAAVDGDADFRNSVAEYLTCGDDDTILDIYGFNNYEWCGDQDLSASHWDTITSGFSDLPIPTYMSEFGCITSPPRLWTEVAALYVSPVSDVFSGGVAFSYFPTSDGYGIVTISDDGKTISTTDDFTRLSTQFNATSPANSPSQSSSNSNSTTTTCPAESSSLLASSDLPPTPDASVCSCLEEKSFACHLTDAALNSPTIIGSLLDYTCSLLGSSNSSASCDTISGNGTSGSYGQLSSCSPAIKLEYVMSVYYQSNPVSTSCDFDGNATLSTSSSKPNTASDADTAAQSCLAAEKSGGVFTPSASSAAASATSTSTSSSSAAATSDSASSAGVRAVALSMGGGGVVGVVLGVVGVLVGGGAVLM
;
A
#
# COMPACT_ATOMS: atom_id res chain seq x y z
N MET A 1 55.84 -18.47 -52.06
CA MET A 1 55.47 -18.56 -50.63
C MET A 1 54.51 -17.42 -50.32
N ARG A 2 53.22 -17.70 -50.14
CA ARG A 2 52.23 -16.72 -49.68
C ARG A 2 52.04 -16.95 -48.18
N LEU A 3 52.38 -15.97 -47.34
CA LEU A 3 52.10 -16.04 -45.91
C LEU A 3 50.59 -15.89 -45.67
N PRO A 4 49.98 -16.64 -44.73
CA PRO A 4 48.59 -16.46 -44.35
C PRO A 4 48.46 -15.26 -43.39
N ALA A 5 47.40 -14.48 -43.57
CA ALA A 5 47.01 -13.38 -42.70
C ALA A 5 46.51 -13.89 -41.33
N PRO A 6 46.75 -13.17 -40.22
CA PRO A 6 46.27 -13.59 -38.91
C PRO A 6 44.76 -13.33 -38.80
N LEU A 7 44.03 -14.38 -38.42
CA LEU A 7 42.61 -14.32 -38.09
C LEU A 7 42.48 -13.71 -36.69
N ALA A 8 42.03 -12.46 -36.59
CA ALA A 8 41.70 -11.83 -35.31
C ALA A 8 40.40 -12.46 -34.77
N LEU A 9 40.53 -13.28 -33.72
CA LEU A 9 39.40 -13.82 -32.98
C LEU A 9 38.80 -12.67 -32.13
N ALA A 10 37.68 -12.11 -32.58
CA ALA A 10 36.87 -11.23 -31.73
C ALA A 10 36.12 -12.10 -30.72
N LEU A 11 36.60 -12.14 -29.47
CA LEU A 11 35.81 -12.68 -28.36
C LEU A 11 34.66 -11.69 -28.08
N PRO A 12 33.40 -12.15 -28.05
CA PRO A 12 32.33 -11.32 -27.51
C PRO A 12 32.60 -11.13 -26.02
N LEU A 13 32.80 -9.88 -25.59
CA LEU A 13 32.69 -9.52 -24.18
C LEU A 13 31.26 -9.84 -23.75
N LEU A 14 31.08 -10.92 -22.99
CA LEU A 14 29.85 -11.08 -22.21
C LEU A 14 29.82 -9.91 -21.24
N SER A 15 28.92 -8.96 -21.48
CA SER A 15 28.50 -8.00 -20.46
C SER A 15 27.90 -8.83 -19.34
N LEU A 16 28.64 -9.03 -18.23
CA LEU A 16 27.98 -9.42 -16.99
C LEU A 16 27.08 -8.24 -16.64
N ALA A 17 25.77 -8.41 -16.73
CA ALA A 17 24.84 -7.47 -16.10
C ALA A 17 25.17 -7.53 -14.60
N ALA A 18 25.77 -6.45 -14.09
CA ALA A 18 26.00 -6.30 -12.67
C ALA A 18 24.67 -5.91 -12.04
N ALA A 19 24.36 -6.51 -10.89
CA ALA A 19 23.21 -6.09 -10.11
C ALA A 19 23.35 -4.60 -9.75
N LEU A 20 22.23 -3.89 -9.61
CA LEU A 20 22.25 -2.53 -9.09
C LEU A 20 22.83 -2.52 -7.67
N PRO A 21 23.63 -1.51 -7.31
CA PRO A 21 24.15 -1.36 -5.97
C PRO A 21 23.04 -1.30 -4.92
N ASP A 22 23.27 -1.90 -3.76
CA ASP A 22 22.38 -1.71 -2.63
C ASP A 22 22.39 -0.24 -2.18
N ILE A 23 21.21 0.34 -1.98
CA ILE A 23 21.07 1.66 -1.36
C ILE A 23 20.92 1.46 0.14
N THR A 24 21.74 2.17 0.92
CA THR A 24 21.76 2.08 2.37
C THR A 24 21.37 3.40 3.01
N ARG A 25 20.93 3.32 4.26
CA ARG A 25 20.61 4.49 5.07
C ARG A 25 21.72 4.74 6.10
N ALA A 26 22.11 6.00 6.26
CA ALA A 26 22.90 6.46 7.40
C ALA A 26 22.26 7.74 7.97
N GLY A 27 21.74 7.64 9.19
CA GLY A 27 20.93 8.71 9.79
C GLY A 27 19.68 8.97 8.95
N LYS A 28 19.42 10.22 8.57
CA LYS A 28 18.27 10.62 7.75
C LYS A 28 18.55 10.66 6.24
N TYR A 29 19.64 10.05 5.78
CA TYR A 29 20.09 10.15 4.40
C TYR A 29 20.33 8.79 3.75
N LEU A 30 20.14 8.73 2.43
CA LEU A 30 20.40 7.57 1.59
C LEU A 30 21.77 7.66 0.92
N TYR A 31 22.43 6.52 0.75
CA TYR A 31 23.76 6.39 0.17
C TYR A 31 23.86 5.16 -0.73
N ASP A 32 24.62 5.27 -1.81
CA ASP A 32 25.02 4.13 -2.63
C ASP A 32 26.21 3.35 -2.03
N ASP A 33 26.65 2.30 -2.72
CA ASP A 33 27.77 1.44 -2.31
C ASP A 33 29.14 2.16 -2.28
N SER A 34 29.24 3.28 -2.99
CA SER A 34 30.43 4.13 -3.05
C SER A 34 30.49 5.11 -1.87
N GLY A 35 29.40 5.21 -1.10
CA GLY A 35 29.24 6.13 0.02
C GLY A 35 28.80 7.53 -0.39
N ASP A 36 28.36 7.69 -1.64
CA ASP A 36 27.84 8.94 -2.18
C ASP A 36 26.34 9.06 -1.89
N ARG A 37 25.85 10.29 -1.70
CA ARG A 37 24.44 10.56 -1.44
C ARG A 37 23.58 10.04 -2.60
N PHE A 38 22.64 9.16 -2.26
CA PHE A 38 21.59 8.75 -3.17
C PHE A 38 20.38 9.69 -3.04
N TYR A 39 19.95 10.24 -4.18
CA TYR A 39 18.73 11.04 -4.28
C TYR A 39 17.77 10.34 -5.24
N ILE A 40 16.53 10.13 -4.79
CA ILE A 40 15.46 9.57 -5.61
C ILE A 40 15.09 10.62 -6.65
N LYS A 41 15.33 10.31 -7.93
CA LYS A 41 14.79 11.02 -9.10
C LYS A 41 13.79 10.08 -9.73
N GLY A 42 12.51 10.22 -9.39
CA GLY A 42 11.51 9.24 -9.78
C GLY A 42 10.32 9.78 -10.57
N VAL A 43 9.54 8.85 -11.11
CA VAL A 43 8.22 9.09 -11.67
C VAL A 43 7.23 8.00 -11.24
N ALA A 44 5.98 8.38 -10.99
CA ALA A 44 4.89 7.45 -10.75
C ALA A 44 4.57 6.69 -12.06
N TYR A 45 4.66 5.37 -12.03
CA TYR A 45 4.58 4.49 -13.19
C TYR A 45 3.45 3.47 -13.03
N GLN A 46 2.21 3.94 -13.00
CA GLN A 46 1.01 3.11 -12.90
C GLN A 46 -0.08 3.62 -13.86
N PRO A 47 -0.55 2.80 -14.81
CA PRO A 47 -1.74 3.13 -15.59
C PRO A 47 -2.96 3.24 -14.67
N GLN A 48 -3.80 4.25 -14.90
CA GLN A 48 -4.99 4.49 -14.10
C GLN A 48 -5.95 3.29 -14.18
N GLY A 49 -6.39 2.77 -13.04
CA GLY A 49 -7.45 1.78 -12.96
C GLY A 49 -8.85 2.40 -13.12
N GLU A 50 -9.89 1.58 -13.01
CA GLU A 50 -11.26 2.08 -13.02
C GLU A 50 -11.55 2.85 -11.72
N LEU A 51 -11.95 4.12 -11.85
CA LEU A 51 -12.33 4.93 -10.69
C LEU A 51 -13.67 4.44 -10.13
N ALA A 52 -13.72 4.20 -8.81
CA ALA A 52 -15.00 3.93 -8.15
C ALA A 52 -15.90 5.16 -8.14
N ALA A 53 -17.21 4.93 -8.03
CA ALA A 53 -18.17 6.02 -7.87
C ALA A 53 -17.97 6.72 -6.53
N SER A 54 -18.08 8.05 -6.51
CA SER A 54 -18.17 8.81 -5.27
C SER A 54 -19.41 8.40 -4.47
N SER A 55 -19.27 8.28 -3.16
CA SER A 55 -20.35 7.96 -2.23
C SER A 55 -20.31 8.89 -1.02
N GLU A 56 -21.40 8.97 -0.25
CA GLU A 56 -21.41 9.69 1.02
C GLU A 56 -20.40 9.09 2.01
N ALA A 57 -20.21 7.77 1.99
CA ALA A 57 -19.23 7.08 2.82
C ALA A 57 -17.80 7.50 2.47
N ASN A 58 -17.45 7.58 1.18
CA ASN A 58 -16.14 8.05 0.76
C ASN A 58 -15.94 9.51 1.16
N SER A 59 -16.97 10.35 0.97
CA SER A 59 -16.96 11.77 1.37
C SER A 59 -16.72 11.95 2.88
N ALA A 60 -17.35 11.12 3.71
CA ALA A 60 -17.17 11.15 5.17
C ALA A 60 -15.77 10.71 5.63
N ASN A 61 -15.03 9.99 4.78
CA ASN A 61 -13.72 9.41 5.09
C ASN A 61 -12.59 9.98 4.20
N GLY A 62 -12.67 11.27 3.84
CA GLY A 62 -11.59 11.95 3.12
C GLY A 62 -11.73 11.97 1.59
N GLY A 63 -12.91 11.65 1.06
CA GLY A 63 -13.40 12.13 -0.24
C GLY A 63 -12.92 11.41 -1.50
N PHE A 64 -11.75 10.77 -1.49
CA PHE A 64 -11.22 10.14 -2.69
C PHE A 64 -11.79 8.72 -2.88
N PRO A 65 -12.50 8.43 -3.99
CA PRO A 65 -12.91 7.08 -4.31
C PRO A 65 -11.69 6.25 -4.76
N GLU A 66 -11.35 5.24 -3.96
CA GLU A 66 -10.31 4.28 -4.33
C GLU A 66 -10.66 3.57 -5.65
N PRO A 67 -9.69 3.29 -6.53
CA PRO A 67 -9.95 2.52 -7.75
C PRO A 67 -10.60 1.16 -7.46
N SER A 68 -11.51 0.72 -8.33
CA SER A 68 -12.10 -0.62 -8.27
C SER A 68 -11.29 -1.68 -9.00
N SER A 69 -10.22 -1.27 -9.69
CA SER A 69 -9.31 -2.17 -10.39
C SER A 69 -7.93 -1.52 -10.51
N PHE A 70 -6.95 -2.29 -10.96
CA PHE A 70 -5.62 -1.78 -11.31
C PHE A 70 -5.05 -2.55 -12.50
N HIS A 71 -4.10 -1.92 -13.19
CA HIS A 71 -3.31 -2.55 -14.24
C HIS A 71 -1.87 -2.73 -13.75
N ASP A 72 -1.35 -3.95 -13.75
CA ASP A 72 0.05 -4.21 -13.40
C ASP A 72 0.99 -3.78 -14.54
N PRO A 73 1.77 -2.69 -14.37
CA PRO A 73 2.63 -2.16 -15.43
C PRO A 73 3.93 -2.95 -15.60
N LEU A 74 4.27 -3.81 -14.62
CA LEU A 74 5.49 -4.59 -14.58
C LEU A 74 5.32 -6.00 -15.18
N SER A 75 4.07 -6.41 -15.42
CA SER A 75 3.74 -7.73 -15.97
C SER A 75 3.83 -7.86 -17.51
N SER A 76 4.12 -6.76 -18.23
CA SER A 76 4.22 -6.76 -19.70
C SER A 76 5.62 -6.39 -20.16
N PRO A 77 6.40 -7.36 -20.69
CA PRO A 77 7.73 -7.12 -21.24
C PRO A 77 7.73 -6.06 -22.37
N GLU A 78 6.70 -6.07 -23.22
CA GLU A 78 6.57 -5.15 -24.35
C GLU A 78 6.33 -3.72 -23.88
N ASN A 79 5.47 -3.52 -22.87
CA ASN A 79 5.21 -2.20 -22.31
C ASN A 79 6.48 -1.62 -21.66
N CYS A 80 7.19 -2.41 -20.86
CA CYS A 80 8.43 -1.94 -20.23
C CYS A 80 9.51 -1.63 -21.27
N THR A 81 9.67 -2.48 -22.29
CA THR A 81 10.62 -2.21 -23.40
C THR A 81 10.26 -0.95 -24.17
N ARG A 82 8.96 -0.66 -24.34
CA ARG A 82 8.46 0.57 -24.98
C ARG A 82 8.76 1.81 -24.14
N ASP A 83 8.55 1.73 -22.83
CA ASP A 83 8.54 2.89 -21.93
C ASP A 83 9.92 3.26 -21.36
N VAL A 84 10.77 2.27 -21.07
CA VAL A 84 12.10 2.50 -20.46
C VAL A 84 12.99 3.48 -21.24
N PRO A 85 13.02 3.50 -22.59
CA PRO A 85 13.75 4.54 -23.33
C PRO A 85 13.31 5.98 -23.02
N TYR A 86 12.04 6.19 -22.63
CA TYR A 86 11.53 7.50 -22.23
C TYR A 86 11.81 7.78 -20.75
N LEU A 87 11.78 6.77 -19.89
CA LEU A 87 12.26 6.90 -18.51
C LEU A 87 13.74 7.30 -18.47
N GLN A 88 14.58 6.69 -19.31
CA GLN A 88 15.99 7.08 -19.45
C GLN A 88 16.15 8.53 -19.97
N GLN A 89 15.29 8.97 -20.89
CA GLN A 89 15.27 10.37 -21.35
C GLN A 89 14.86 11.36 -20.26
N LEU A 90 14.01 10.97 -19.31
CA LEU A 90 13.72 11.79 -18.13
C LEU A 90 14.93 11.92 -17.19
N GLY A 91 15.90 11.00 -17.27
CA GLY A 91 17.05 10.96 -16.37
C GLY A 91 16.69 10.50 -14.96
N ILE A 92 15.64 9.68 -14.83
CA ILE A 92 15.19 9.11 -13.54
C ILE A 92 16.04 7.89 -13.16
N ASN A 93 16.11 7.62 -11.86
CA ASN A 93 16.71 6.43 -11.29
C ASN A 93 15.71 5.58 -10.49
N ALA A 94 14.43 5.98 -10.41
CA ALA A 94 13.42 5.22 -9.70
C ALA A 94 12.04 5.32 -10.35
N VAL A 95 11.23 4.28 -10.20
CA VAL A 95 9.79 4.32 -10.46
C VAL A 95 9.04 3.99 -9.17
N ARG A 96 7.90 4.65 -8.95
CA ARG A 96 6.93 4.23 -7.94
C ARG A 96 5.77 3.51 -8.62
N VAL A 97 5.48 2.29 -8.18
CA VAL A 97 4.36 1.47 -8.67
C VAL A 97 3.44 1.19 -7.49
N TYR A 98 2.14 1.42 -7.68
CA TYR A 98 1.15 1.40 -6.60
C TYR A 98 0.49 0.03 -6.44
N SER A 99 0.44 -0.77 -7.51
CA SER A 99 -0.23 -2.06 -7.49
C SER A 99 0.32 -3.00 -8.56
N VAL A 100 0.63 -4.22 -8.13
CA VAL A 100 1.07 -5.34 -8.97
C VAL A 100 0.25 -6.58 -8.66
N ASN A 101 0.07 -7.44 -9.66
CA ASN A 101 -0.49 -8.76 -9.46
C ASN A 101 0.66 -9.75 -9.28
N SER A 102 0.96 -10.12 -8.04
CA SER A 102 2.06 -11.02 -7.68
C SER A 102 1.92 -12.46 -8.22
N SER A 103 0.80 -12.81 -8.86
CA SER A 103 0.67 -14.09 -9.58
C SER A 103 1.22 -14.09 -11.01
N LEU A 104 1.60 -12.91 -11.55
CA LEU A 104 2.14 -12.76 -12.90
C LEU A 104 3.68 -12.80 -12.91
N ASP A 105 4.25 -12.94 -14.12
CA ASP A 105 5.69 -12.89 -14.34
C ASP A 105 6.17 -11.44 -14.49
N HIS A 106 7.18 -11.03 -13.72
CA HIS A 106 7.75 -9.68 -13.75
C HIS A 106 9.22 -9.66 -14.22
N ASP A 107 9.81 -10.82 -14.47
CA ASP A 107 11.25 -11.00 -14.71
C ASP A 107 11.80 -10.10 -15.81
N ALA A 108 11.14 -10.08 -16.97
CA ALA A 108 11.62 -9.31 -18.11
C ALA A 108 11.55 -7.80 -17.87
N CYS A 109 10.48 -7.31 -17.23
CA CYS A 109 10.33 -5.88 -16.97
C CYS A 109 11.32 -5.41 -15.89
N MET A 110 11.41 -6.16 -14.78
CA MET A 110 12.32 -5.84 -13.68
C MET A 110 13.77 -5.85 -14.14
N LYS A 111 14.14 -6.82 -14.99
CA LYS A 111 15.45 -6.81 -15.65
C LYS A 111 15.66 -5.59 -16.53
N THR A 112 14.66 -5.18 -17.31
CA THR A 112 14.76 -4.02 -18.20
C THR A 112 14.95 -2.72 -17.40
N LEU A 113 14.29 -2.59 -16.24
CA LEU A 113 14.49 -1.47 -15.32
C LEU A 113 15.88 -1.51 -14.66
N SER A 114 16.32 -2.68 -14.19
CA SER A 114 17.65 -2.87 -13.59
C SER A 114 18.77 -2.54 -14.59
N ASP A 115 18.70 -3.07 -15.82
CA ASP A 115 19.65 -2.76 -16.90
C ASP A 115 19.70 -1.25 -17.24
N ALA A 116 18.63 -0.51 -16.95
CA ALA A 116 18.54 0.94 -17.14
C ALA A 116 18.96 1.76 -15.93
N GLY A 117 19.35 1.14 -14.80
CA GLY A 117 19.70 1.86 -13.58
C GLY A 117 18.49 2.36 -12.77
N ILE A 118 17.32 1.75 -12.96
CA ILE A 118 16.06 2.21 -12.38
C ILE A 118 15.61 1.27 -11.26
N TYR A 119 15.52 1.81 -10.05
CA TYR A 119 14.96 1.14 -8.88
C TYR A 119 13.43 1.18 -8.84
N LEU A 120 12.84 0.26 -8.08
CA LEU A 120 11.41 0.16 -7.81
C LEU A 120 11.10 0.52 -6.35
N LEU A 121 10.21 1.49 -6.17
CA LEU A 121 9.42 1.66 -4.94
C LEU A 121 8.04 1.04 -5.19
N LEU A 122 7.68 0.02 -4.41
CA LEU A 122 6.45 -0.74 -4.62
C LEU A 122 5.50 -0.62 -3.42
N ASP A 123 4.29 -0.12 -3.64
CA ASP A 123 3.25 -0.20 -2.61
C ASP A 123 2.71 -1.65 -2.52
N LEU A 124 2.63 -2.19 -1.29
CA LEU A 124 2.14 -3.55 -1.03
C LEU A 124 0.61 -3.63 -1.00
N SER A 125 -0.03 -2.48 -0.79
CA SER A 125 -1.47 -2.36 -0.77
C SER A 125 -2.07 -2.57 -2.16
N LEU A 126 -3.23 -3.23 -2.22
CA LEU A 126 -4.03 -3.34 -3.44
C LEU A 126 -5.37 -2.62 -3.25
N PRO A 127 -5.93 -2.04 -4.33
CA PRO A 127 -7.28 -1.51 -4.30
C PRO A 127 -8.32 -2.59 -3.92
N LEU A 128 -9.50 -2.14 -3.48
CA LEU A 128 -10.64 -2.95 -3.00
C LEU A 128 -10.45 -3.71 -1.68
N ASN A 129 -9.52 -4.66 -1.60
CA ASN A 129 -9.49 -5.64 -0.49
C ASN A 129 -8.11 -5.88 0.11
N GLY A 130 -7.11 -5.16 -0.38
CA GLY A 130 -5.71 -5.38 -0.03
C GLY A 130 -5.05 -4.21 0.69
N SER A 131 -5.80 -3.40 1.42
CA SER A 131 -5.30 -2.20 2.10
C SER A 131 -5.92 -2.06 3.50
N ILE A 132 -5.26 -1.27 4.35
CA ILE A 132 -5.82 -0.86 5.63
C ILE A 132 -6.94 0.15 5.34
N ASP A 133 -8.18 -0.24 5.67
CA ASP A 133 -9.35 0.63 5.51
C ASP A 133 -9.31 1.76 6.53
N ARG A 134 -9.16 2.99 6.07
CA ARG A 134 -9.12 4.19 6.94
C ARG A 134 -10.38 4.39 7.78
N SER A 135 -11.53 3.91 7.33
CA SER A 135 -12.81 4.04 8.02
C SER A 135 -13.00 2.99 9.12
N SER A 136 -12.34 1.83 8.97
CA SER A 136 -12.40 0.70 9.91
C SER A 136 -11.04 -0.02 9.93
N PRO A 137 -9.99 0.63 10.48
CA PRO A 137 -8.62 0.17 10.29
C PRO A 137 -8.38 -1.15 11.02
N SER A 138 -7.72 -2.07 10.32
CA SER A 138 -7.28 -3.34 10.89
C SER A 138 -6.00 -3.83 10.22
N TRP A 139 -5.21 -4.59 10.96
CA TRP A 139 -4.04 -5.30 10.45
C TRP A 139 -4.27 -6.78 10.67
N THR A 140 -4.52 -7.52 9.60
CA THR A 140 -5.11 -8.85 9.65
C THR A 140 -4.31 -9.88 8.86
N THR A 141 -4.58 -11.16 9.11
CA THR A 141 -3.90 -12.29 8.45
C THR A 141 -3.96 -12.22 6.93
N ASN A 142 -5.11 -11.83 6.33
CA ASN A 142 -5.22 -11.69 4.87
C ASN A 142 -4.36 -10.55 4.29
N LEU A 143 -4.19 -9.44 5.02
CA LEU A 143 -3.34 -8.34 4.57
C LEU A 143 -1.85 -8.71 4.68
N LEU A 144 -1.45 -9.33 5.80
CA LEU A 144 -0.09 -9.83 5.98
C LEU A 144 0.26 -10.90 4.94
N ASP A 145 -0.66 -11.81 4.65
CA ASP A 145 -0.47 -12.85 3.62
C ASP A 145 -0.29 -12.22 2.23
N GLN A 146 -1.11 -11.22 1.87
CA GLN A 146 -0.95 -10.50 0.60
C GLN A 146 0.41 -9.79 0.52
N TYR A 147 0.80 -9.07 1.58
CA TYR A 147 2.04 -8.30 1.61
C TYR A 147 3.25 -9.23 1.47
N THR A 148 3.29 -10.31 2.24
CA THR A 148 4.38 -11.30 2.18
C THR A 148 4.41 -12.08 0.87
N ALA A 149 3.26 -12.37 0.26
CA ALA A 149 3.19 -13.00 -1.07
C ALA A 149 3.81 -12.11 -2.15
N THR A 150 3.49 -10.81 -2.16
CA THR A 150 4.10 -9.85 -3.09
C THR A 150 5.60 -9.70 -2.84
N ILE A 151 6.03 -9.58 -1.58
CA ILE A 151 7.46 -9.50 -1.22
C ILE A 151 8.22 -10.73 -1.72
N ASN A 152 7.66 -11.95 -1.58
CA ASN A 152 8.35 -13.17 -2.01
C ASN A 152 8.65 -13.20 -3.50
N VAL A 153 7.78 -12.62 -4.32
CA VAL A 153 8.00 -12.49 -5.77
C VAL A 153 9.07 -11.43 -6.03
N PHE A 154 8.92 -10.25 -5.45
CA PHE A 154 9.77 -9.10 -5.78
C PHE A 154 11.15 -9.13 -5.12
N ASN A 155 11.33 -9.90 -4.04
CA ASN A 155 12.64 -10.07 -3.39
C ASN A 155 13.66 -10.84 -4.27
N ALA A 156 13.23 -11.39 -5.41
CA ALA A 156 14.14 -11.96 -6.41
C ALA A 156 14.85 -10.90 -7.26
N TYR A 157 14.38 -9.65 -7.25
CA TYR A 157 14.91 -8.55 -8.07
C TYR A 157 15.84 -7.65 -7.27
N ASP A 158 16.99 -7.32 -7.86
CA ASP A 158 18.06 -6.53 -7.26
C ASP A 158 17.73 -5.04 -7.14
N ASN A 159 16.82 -4.56 -7.98
CA ASN A 159 16.47 -3.15 -8.09
C ASN A 159 15.23 -2.77 -7.27
N VAL A 160 14.81 -3.56 -6.28
CA VAL A 160 13.74 -3.12 -5.34
C VAL A 160 14.35 -2.25 -4.25
N LEU A 161 14.09 -0.94 -4.30
CA LEU A 161 14.55 0.02 -3.31
C LEU A 161 13.77 -0.11 -2.00
N GLY A 162 12.45 -0.31 -2.09
CA GLY A 162 11.61 -0.41 -0.91
C GLY A 162 10.15 -0.71 -1.20
N TYR A 163 9.45 -1.05 -0.12
CA TYR A 163 8.05 -1.39 -0.09
C TYR A 163 7.27 -0.40 0.78
N ASN A 164 6.20 0.20 0.25
CA ASN A 164 5.29 1.01 1.07
C ASN A 164 4.20 0.11 1.68
N VAL A 165 4.01 0.19 3.01
CA VAL A 165 2.96 -0.57 3.72
C VAL A 165 1.59 0.11 3.68
N GLY A 166 1.52 1.34 3.16
CA GLY A 166 0.30 2.07 2.93
C GLY A 166 0.55 3.40 2.23
N ASN A 167 -0.51 3.93 1.62
CA ASN A 167 -0.53 5.22 0.94
C ASN A 167 -1.79 5.95 1.38
N GLU A 168 -1.63 7.10 2.04
CA GLU A 168 -2.72 7.98 2.48
C GLU A 168 -3.87 7.24 3.18
N VAL A 169 -3.51 6.23 3.98
CA VAL A 169 -4.47 5.55 4.87
C VAL A 169 -5.06 6.62 5.79
N VAL A 170 -4.19 7.41 6.42
CA VAL A 170 -4.58 8.58 7.18
C VAL A 170 -4.53 9.79 6.27
N ASN A 171 -5.66 10.47 6.12
CA ASN A 171 -5.80 11.68 5.31
C ASN A 171 -6.51 12.84 6.01
N LEU A 172 -6.97 12.64 7.25
CA LEU A 172 -7.61 13.64 8.08
C LEU A 172 -7.16 13.46 9.53
N ALA A 173 -7.15 14.55 10.31
CA ALA A 173 -6.88 14.48 11.74
C ALA A 173 -7.82 13.47 12.45
N SER A 174 -9.07 13.37 12.00
CA SER A 174 -10.10 12.49 12.56
C SER A 174 -9.89 11.00 12.30
N ASN A 175 -8.99 10.60 11.40
CA ASN A 175 -8.70 9.19 11.12
C ASN A 175 -7.26 8.77 11.46
N THR A 176 -6.55 9.59 12.24
CA THR A 176 -5.20 9.27 12.75
C THR A 176 -5.18 8.03 13.67
N ASN A 177 -6.33 7.56 14.15
CA ASN A 177 -6.47 6.28 14.84
C ASN A 177 -6.13 5.06 13.96
N ALA A 178 -5.91 5.23 12.65
CA ALA A 178 -5.41 4.16 11.78
C ALA A 178 -3.87 3.99 11.85
N LEU A 179 -3.11 4.98 12.36
CA LEU A 179 -1.64 4.93 12.41
C LEU A 179 -1.06 3.73 13.19
N PRO A 180 -1.65 3.25 14.31
CA PRO A 180 -1.13 2.06 14.98
C PRO A 180 -1.12 0.81 14.09
N PHE A 181 -2.11 0.68 13.21
CA PHE A 181 -2.19 -0.43 12.26
C PHE A 181 -1.14 -0.29 11.15
N VAL A 182 -0.93 0.93 10.63
CA VAL A 182 0.15 1.21 9.66
C VAL A 182 1.53 0.89 10.28
N LYS A 183 1.75 1.30 11.53
CA LYS A 183 3.00 1.08 12.23
C LYS A 183 3.23 -0.40 12.57
N ALA A 184 2.17 -1.15 12.89
CA ALA A 184 2.25 -2.61 13.01
C ALA A 184 2.55 -3.32 11.69
N ALA A 185 1.94 -2.87 10.59
CA ALA A 185 2.25 -3.38 9.25
C ALA A 185 3.73 -3.14 8.89
N ALA A 186 4.28 -1.96 9.23
CA ALA A 186 5.69 -1.67 9.08
C ALA A 186 6.58 -2.61 9.92
N ARG A 187 6.30 -2.74 11.22
CA ARG A 187 7.01 -3.66 12.14
C ARG A 187 7.06 -5.09 11.59
N ASP A 188 5.90 -5.63 11.22
CA ASP A 188 5.78 -7.02 10.79
C ASP A 188 6.43 -7.25 9.41
N THR A 189 6.29 -6.28 8.49
CA THR A 189 6.96 -6.31 7.17
C THR A 189 8.48 -6.26 7.31
N LYS A 190 9.01 -5.39 8.17
CA LYS A 190 10.46 -5.30 8.45
C LYS A 190 10.98 -6.60 9.05
N ALA A 191 10.28 -7.15 10.03
CA ALA A 191 10.64 -8.44 10.64
C ALA A 191 10.67 -9.55 9.58
N TYR A 192 9.70 -9.57 8.66
CA TYR A 192 9.64 -10.53 7.57
C TYR A 192 10.81 -10.37 6.58
N LEU A 193 11.07 -9.16 6.09
CA LEU A 193 12.18 -8.86 5.18
C LEU A 193 13.52 -9.29 5.77
N LYS A 194 13.76 -8.97 7.04
CA LYS A 194 14.96 -9.41 7.78
C LYS A 194 15.07 -10.95 7.85
N SER A 195 13.96 -11.65 8.01
CA SER A 195 13.94 -13.12 8.09
C SER A 195 14.31 -13.81 6.77
N ILE A 196 14.07 -13.14 5.63
CA ILE A 196 14.41 -13.62 4.29
C ILE A 196 15.71 -12.99 3.74
N GLY A 197 16.41 -12.20 4.56
CA GLY A 197 17.69 -11.57 4.18
C GLY A 197 17.56 -10.40 3.21
N SER A 198 16.39 -9.77 3.12
CA SER A 198 16.16 -8.59 2.29
C SER A 198 16.63 -7.30 2.98
N SER A 199 17.20 -6.38 2.20
CA SER A 199 17.61 -5.04 2.61
C SER A 199 16.64 -3.93 2.16
N ALA A 200 15.57 -4.28 1.44
CA ALA A 200 14.59 -3.31 0.94
C ALA A 200 13.98 -2.48 2.08
N PHE A 201 13.85 -1.18 1.87
CA PHE A 201 13.29 -0.27 2.88
C PHE A 201 11.79 -0.50 3.05
N VAL A 202 11.28 -0.38 4.27
CA VAL A 202 9.84 -0.30 4.54
C VAL A 202 9.41 1.14 4.74
N GLY A 203 8.51 1.62 3.89
CA GLY A 203 8.03 2.99 3.89
C GLY A 203 6.51 3.14 4.01
N TYR A 204 6.07 4.39 4.04
CA TYR A 204 4.66 4.81 3.98
C TYR A 204 4.62 6.12 3.21
N ALA A 205 3.61 6.29 2.36
CA ALA A 205 3.36 7.56 1.67
C ALA A 205 2.22 8.32 2.35
N ALA A 206 2.54 9.46 2.96
CA ALA A 206 1.60 10.30 3.67
C ALA A 206 1.05 11.41 2.78
N VAL A 207 -0.20 11.81 3.03
CA VAL A 207 -0.80 12.99 2.39
C VAL A 207 -0.30 14.28 3.05
N ASP A 208 -0.44 15.39 2.33
CA ASP A 208 -0.35 16.73 2.87
C ASP A 208 -1.62 17.18 3.61
N GLY A 209 -1.49 18.22 4.44
CA GLY A 209 -2.57 18.80 5.21
C GLY A 209 -2.05 19.87 6.16
N ASP A 210 -2.89 20.25 7.13
CA ASP A 210 -2.50 21.22 8.14
C ASP A 210 -1.21 20.79 8.86
N ALA A 211 -0.34 21.76 9.18
CA ALA A 211 1.01 21.48 9.68
C ALA A 211 1.03 20.59 10.94
N ASP A 212 0.12 20.82 11.89
CA ASP A 212 0.03 20.03 13.12
C ASP A 212 -0.33 18.56 12.84
N PHE A 213 -1.24 18.31 11.90
CA PHE A 213 -1.60 16.97 11.45
C PHE A 213 -0.42 16.31 10.71
N ARG A 214 0.09 16.97 9.68
CA ARG A 214 1.18 16.48 8.84
C ARG A 214 2.41 16.11 9.68
N ASN A 215 2.85 17.01 10.55
CA ASN A 215 4.05 16.79 11.36
C ASN A 215 3.80 15.70 12.41
N SER A 216 2.63 15.65 13.05
CA SER A 216 2.31 14.60 14.03
C SER A 216 2.29 13.21 13.40
N VAL A 217 1.79 13.06 12.17
CA VAL A 217 1.82 11.80 11.42
C VAL A 217 3.27 11.37 11.15
N ALA A 218 4.11 12.30 10.69
CA ALA A 218 5.52 12.04 10.41
C ALA A 218 6.30 11.65 11.68
N GLU A 219 6.11 12.40 12.77
CA GLU A 219 6.71 12.10 14.07
C GLU A 219 6.25 10.75 14.61
N TYR A 220 4.95 10.43 14.54
CA TYR A 220 4.41 9.16 15.03
C TYR A 220 4.97 7.95 14.28
N LEU A 221 5.08 8.02 12.94
CA LEU A 221 5.58 6.91 12.13
C LEU A 221 7.11 6.75 12.19
N THR A 222 7.82 7.72 12.78
CA THR A 222 9.28 7.73 12.90
C THR A 222 9.78 7.74 14.35
N CYS A 223 8.88 7.63 15.33
CA CYS A 223 9.21 7.50 16.76
C CYS A 223 9.23 6.05 17.24
N GLY A 224 9.98 5.77 18.31
CA GLY A 224 10.11 4.46 18.91
C GLY A 224 11.41 3.75 18.51
N ASP A 225 11.40 2.43 18.63
CA ASP A 225 12.57 1.60 18.35
C ASP A 225 12.71 1.33 16.85
N ASP A 226 13.94 1.02 16.43
CA ASP A 226 14.30 0.79 15.02
C ASP A 226 13.43 -0.29 14.36
N ASP A 227 13.04 -1.33 15.10
CA ASP A 227 12.17 -2.41 14.60
C ASP A 227 10.71 -1.95 14.33
N THR A 228 10.30 -0.78 14.82
CA THR A 228 8.91 -0.28 14.74
C THR A 228 8.74 1.01 13.93
N ILE A 229 9.81 1.77 13.72
CA ILE A 229 9.80 2.93 12.84
C ILE A 229 9.88 2.51 11.37
N LEU A 230 9.41 3.38 10.49
CA LEU A 230 9.69 3.27 9.06
C LEU A 230 11.19 3.38 8.76
N ASP A 231 11.62 2.77 7.65
CA ASP A 231 12.98 2.95 7.12
C ASP A 231 13.10 4.22 6.27
N ILE A 232 12.01 4.57 5.56
CA ILE A 232 11.89 5.75 4.71
C ILE A 232 10.48 6.34 4.80
N TYR A 233 10.35 7.67 4.88
CA TYR A 233 9.07 8.39 4.91
C TYR A 233 8.78 9.04 3.56
N GLY A 234 7.66 8.67 2.92
CA GLY A 234 7.15 9.32 1.73
C GLY A 234 6.14 10.41 2.07
N PHE A 235 6.26 11.56 1.41
CA PHE A 235 5.31 12.66 1.53
C PHE A 235 4.75 13.07 0.16
N ASN A 236 3.46 12.91 -0.07
CA ASN A 236 2.77 13.37 -1.27
C ASN A 236 2.48 14.87 -1.11
N ASN A 237 3.16 15.73 -1.88
CA ASN A 237 3.02 17.18 -1.75
C ASN A 237 2.80 17.87 -3.10
N TYR A 238 1.75 18.68 -3.15
CA TYR A 238 1.33 19.41 -4.35
C TYR A 238 1.23 20.92 -4.11
N GLU A 239 1.86 21.46 -3.04
CA GLU A 239 1.75 22.88 -2.70
C GLU A 239 2.48 23.80 -3.70
N TRP A 240 3.54 23.32 -4.33
CA TRP A 240 4.28 24.10 -5.34
C TRP A 240 3.58 24.06 -6.69
N CYS A 241 2.98 25.18 -7.10
CA CYS A 241 2.22 25.27 -8.35
C CYS A 241 2.72 26.40 -9.26
N GLY A 242 3.28 26.05 -10.43
CA GLY A 242 3.79 27.01 -11.41
C GLY A 242 5.19 27.52 -11.06
N ASP A 243 5.47 28.81 -11.30
CA ASP A 243 6.78 29.43 -11.06
C ASP A 243 6.86 30.01 -9.63
N GLN A 244 6.71 29.16 -8.62
CA GLN A 244 6.80 29.56 -7.22
C GLN A 244 8.25 29.54 -6.70
N ASP A 245 8.42 30.00 -5.46
CA ASP A 245 9.62 29.84 -4.66
C ASP A 245 9.28 29.09 -3.35
N LEU A 246 10.29 28.88 -2.50
CA LEU A 246 10.13 28.14 -1.23
C LEU A 246 9.07 28.74 -0.30
N SER A 247 8.89 30.06 -0.30
CA SER A 247 7.96 30.72 0.61
C SER A 247 6.54 30.68 0.04
N ALA A 248 6.38 30.95 -1.26
CA ALA A 248 5.08 30.92 -1.93
C ALA A 248 4.46 29.52 -2.00
N SER A 249 5.29 28.47 -2.01
CA SER A 249 4.89 27.06 -1.97
C SER A 249 4.81 26.48 -0.56
N HIS A 250 5.15 27.25 0.47
CA HIS A 250 5.29 26.82 1.87
C HIS A 250 6.31 25.68 2.11
N TRP A 251 7.15 25.37 1.12
CA TRP A 251 8.21 24.36 1.26
C TRP A 251 9.26 24.74 2.30
N ASP A 252 9.42 26.03 2.62
CA ASP A 252 10.24 26.47 3.76
C ASP A 252 9.73 25.93 5.11
N THR A 253 8.42 25.98 5.31
CA THR A 253 7.72 25.53 6.51
C THR A 253 7.67 24.00 6.58
N ILE A 254 7.39 23.34 5.45
CA ILE A 254 7.46 21.88 5.34
C ILE A 254 8.87 21.39 5.66
N THR A 255 9.90 21.96 5.02
CA THR A 255 11.30 21.58 5.24
C THR A 255 11.69 21.76 6.70
N SER A 256 11.27 22.86 7.34
CA SER A 256 11.51 23.07 8.77
C SER A 256 10.82 22.03 9.64
N GLY A 257 9.55 21.69 9.35
CA GLY A 257 8.77 20.73 10.14
C GLY A 257 9.32 19.31 10.09
N PHE A 258 10.00 18.94 9.01
CA PHE A 258 10.56 17.60 8.80
C PHE A 258 12.05 17.51 9.17
N SER A 259 12.66 18.64 9.52
CA SER A 259 14.11 18.75 9.71
C SER A 259 14.67 17.86 10.81
N ASP A 260 13.86 17.49 11.81
CA ASP A 260 14.26 16.65 12.95
C ASP A 260 13.93 15.17 12.78
N LEU A 261 13.27 14.75 11.68
CA LEU A 261 12.96 13.34 11.46
C LEU A 261 14.24 12.49 11.43
N PRO A 262 14.26 11.32 12.10
CA PRO A 262 15.46 10.51 12.24
C PRO A 262 15.76 9.66 11.00
N ILE A 263 14.83 9.60 10.04
CA ILE A 263 14.86 8.71 8.88
C ILE A 263 14.84 9.50 7.56
N PRO A 264 15.33 8.93 6.44
CA PRO A 264 15.18 9.50 5.12
C PRO A 264 13.73 9.82 4.80
N THR A 265 13.53 11.05 4.33
CA THR A 265 12.23 11.51 3.83
C THR A 265 12.39 11.79 2.33
N TYR A 266 11.35 11.57 1.53
CA TYR A 266 11.31 11.96 0.11
C TYR A 266 9.91 12.45 -0.27
N MET A 267 9.82 13.26 -1.33
CA MET A 267 8.51 13.61 -1.90
C MET A 267 8.00 12.40 -2.68
N SER A 268 7.11 11.60 -2.09
CA SER A 268 6.61 10.38 -2.72
C SER A 268 5.68 10.64 -3.89
N GLU A 269 5.16 11.86 -3.97
CA GLU A 269 4.53 12.46 -5.15
C GLU A 269 4.75 13.98 -5.14
N PHE A 270 4.94 14.57 -6.32
CA PHE A 270 4.85 16.02 -6.55
C PHE A 270 4.47 16.33 -8.01
N GLY A 271 4.08 17.58 -8.29
CA GLY A 271 3.82 18.05 -9.65
C GLY A 271 2.43 18.65 -9.85
N CYS A 272 2.11 19.70 -9.08
CA CYS A 272 0.81 20.37 -9.08
C CYS A 272 0.33 20.80 -10.48
N ILE A 273 -0.91 20.46 -10.85
CA ILE A 273 -1.50 20.79 -12.17
C ILE A 273 -2.35 22.08 -12.17
N THR A 274 -2.57 22.72 -11.02
CA THR A 274 -3.55 23.83 -10.91
C THR A 274 -3.07 25.15 -11.50
N SER A 275 -1.78 25.26 -11.85
CA SER A 275 -1.17 26.42 -12.51
C SER A 275 -0.48 25.97 -13.82
N PRO A 276 -1.23 25.69 -14.90
CA PRO A 276 -0.66 25.20 -16.14
C PRO A 276 0.01 26.31 -16.98
N PRO A 277 1.04 25.99 -17.80
CA PRO A 277 1.67 24.67 -17.89
C PRO A 277 2.51 24.35 -16.66
N ARG A 278 2.62 23.08 -16.27
CA ARG A 278 3.55 22.67 -15.20
C ARG A 278 4.98 22.97 -15.61
N LEU A 279 5.65 23.84 -14.85
CA LEU A 279 7.01 24.30 -15.15
C LEU A 279 8.09 23.43 -14.50
N TRP A 280 7.70 22.62 -13.51
CA TRP A 280 8.58 21.73 -12.75
C TRP A 280 9.74 22.47 -12.05
N THR A 281 9.52 23.74 -11.66
CA THR A 281 10.57 24.54 -10.99
C THR A 281 10.86 24.05 -9.57
N GLU A 282 9.92 23.33 -8.96
CA GLU A 282 10.10 22.59 -7.70
C GLU A 282 11.23 21.56 -7.76
N VAL A 283 11.52 21.00 -8.95
CA VAL A 283 12.64 20.07 -9.14
C VAL A 283 13.95 20.75 -8.79
N ALA A 284 14.18 21.99 -9.22
CA ALA A 284 15.41 22.71 -8.89
C ALA A 284 15.57 22.90 -7.37
N ALA A 285 14.47 23.19 -6.66
CA ALA A 285 14.48 23.34 -5.21
C ALA A 285 14.72 22.01 -4.48
N LEU A 286 14.10 20.91 -4.94
CA LEU A 286 14.13 19.60 -4.30
C LEU A 286 15.55 19.01 -4.16
N TYR A 287 16.44 19.32 -5.10
CA TYR A 287 17.81 18.77 -5.15
C TYR A 287 18.89 19.75 -4.66
N VAL A 288 18.52 20.84 -3.98
CA VAL A 288 19.47 21.79 -3.37
C VAL A 288 19.06 22.16 -1.95
N SER A 289 20.02 22.60 -1.13
CA SER A 289 19.74 23.09 0.22
C SER A 289 18.86 24.35 0.15
N PRO A 290 17.89 24.53 1.07
CA PRO A 290 17.70 23.74 2.28
C PRO A 290 16.86 22.46 2.10
N VAL A 291 16.16 22.27 0.98
CA VAL A 291 15.22 21.14 0.81
C VAL A 291 15.96 19.81 0.79
N SER A 292 17.10 19.72 0.09
CA SER A 292 17.90 18.49 0.01
C SER A 292 18.57 18.08 1.34
N ASP A 293 18.58 18.98 2.33
CA ASP A 293 19.09 18.68 3.67
C ASP A 293 18.08 17.85 4.48
N VAL A 294 16.83 17.76 4.01
CA VAL A 294 15.72 17.04 4.63
C VAL A 294 15.17 15.95 3.71
N PHE A 295 14.89 16.29 2.45
CA PHE A 295 14.33 15.37 1.47
C PHE A 295 15.43 14.76 0.58
N SER A 296 15.39 13.44 0.41
CA SER A 296 16.30 12.66 -0.44
C SER A 296 15.76 12.56 -1.87
N GLY A 297 15.24 13.66 -2.42
CA GLY A 297 14.61 13.71 -3.74
C GLY A 297 13.11 13.41 -3.74
N GLY A 298 12.58 12.93 -4.86
CA GLY A 298 11.16 12.64 -4.99
C GLY A 298 10.72 12.03 -6.31
N VAL A 299 9.41 11.78 -6.41
CA VAL A 299 8.73 11.10 -7.52
C VAL A 299 7.70 12.02 -8.16
N ALA A 300 7.89 12.35 -9.44
CA ALA A 300 6.94 13.17 -10.19
C ALA A 300 5.65 12.38 -10.52
N PHE A 301 4.48 13.01 -10.37
CA PHE A 301 3.19 12.41 -10.68
C PHE A 301 2.60 13.00 -11.98
N SER A 302 2.39 12.26 -13.07
CA SER A 302 2.69 10.83 -13.29
C SER A 302 3.05 10.54 -14.75
N TYR A 303 3.63 9.35 -15.01
CA TYR A 303 4.06 8.96 -16.36
C TYR A 303 2.88 8.82 -17.33
N PHE A 304 1.93 7.93 -16.98
CA PHE A 304 0.79 7.57 -17.82
C PHE A 304 -0.33 8.62 -17.83
N PRO A 305 -1.12 8.74 -18.92
CA PRO A 305 -2.34 9.53 -18.94
C PRO A 305 -3.26 9.20 -17.76
N THR A 306 -3.83 10.24 -17.15
CA THR A 306 -4.85 10.14 -16.12
C THR A 306 -6.06 11.01 -16.50
N SER A 307 -7.24 10.66 -16.01
CA SER A 307 -8.49 11.40 -16.29
C SER A 307 -8.47 12.87 -15.83
N ASP A 308 -7.64 13.19 -14.84
CA ASP A 308 -7.45 14.52 -14.25
C ASP A 308 -6.27 15.30 -14.83
N GLY A 309 -5.48 14.70 -15.73
CA GLY A 309 -4.49 15.42 -16.54
C GLY A 309 -3.07 15.47 -15.99
N TYR A 310 -2.67 14.53 -15.12
CA TYR A 310 -1.30 14.43 -14.59
C TYR A 310 -0.32 13.71 -15.53
N GLY A 311 -0.80 12.95 -16.50
CA GLY A 311 0.08 12.18 -17.39
C GLY A 311 0.98 13.03 -18.27
N ILE A 312 2.27 12.66 -18.37
CA ILE A 312 3.27 13.37 -19.18
C ILE A 312 3.52 12.74 -20.55
N VAL A 313 2.98 11.56 -20.83
CA VAL A 313 3.01 10.95 -22.17
C VAL A 313 1.60 10.66 -22.69
N THR A 314 1.47 10.44 -23.99
CA THR A 314 0.28 9.81 -24.59
C THR A 314 0.66 8.48 -25.23
N ILE A 315 -0.30 7.55 -25.24
CA ILE A 315 -0.15 6.22 -25.82
C ILE A 315 -1.09 6.11 -27.01
N SER A 316 -0.62 5.57 -28.13
CA SER A 316 -1.48 5.27 -29.29
C SER A 316 -2.58 4.25 -28.94
N ASP A 317 -3.68 4.29 -29.67
CA ASP A 317 -4.83 3.39 -29.45
C ASP A 317 -4.47 1.90 -29.48
N ASP A 318 -3.43 1.53 -30.24
CA ASP A 318 -2.92 0.15 -30.31
C ASP A 318 -1.94 -0.22 -29.18
N GLY A 319 -1.65 0.72 -28.28
CA GLY A 319 -0.74 0.54 -27.16
C GLY A 319 0.74 0.46 -27.55
N LYS A 320 1.15 0.74 -28.80
CA LYS A 320 2.52 0.46 -29.24
C LYS A 320 3.45 1.66 -29.24
N THR A 321 2.90 2.87 -29.33
CA THR A 321 3.70 4.08 -29.56
C THR A 321 3.46 5.08 -28.44
N ILE A 322 4.56 5.61 -27.91
CA ILE A 322 4.57 6.72 -26.96
C ILE A 322 4.82 8.02 -27.71
N SER A 323 4.01 9.04 -27.42
CA SER A 323 4.30 10.43 -27.77
C SER A 323 4.54 11.24 -26.51
N THR A 324 5.68 11.91 -26.42
CA THR A 324 6.02 12.80 -25.31
C THR A 324 5.25 14.10 -25.42
N THR A 325 4.75 14.62 -24.29
CA THR A 325 4.12 15.95 -24.25
C THR A 325 5.16 17.06 -24.04
N ASP A 326 4.74 18.32 -24.14
CA ASP A 326 5.58 19.45 -23.72
C ASP A 326 5.91 19.36 -22.22
N ASP A 327 5.05 18.69 -21.43
CA ASP A 327 5.24 18.51 -20.00
C ASP A 327 6.37 17.54 -19.67
N PHE A 328 6.43 16.42 -20.40
CA PHE A 328 7.56 15.50 -20.38
C PHE A 328 8.86 16.24 -20.70
N THR A 329 8.84 17.10 -21.73
CA THR A 329 10.03 17.85 -22.16
C THR A 329 10.53 18.80 -21.06
N ARG A 330 9.62 19.49 -20.36
CA ARG A 330 9.98 20.37 -19.24
C ARG A 330 10.49 19.57 -18.03
N LEU A 331 9.84 18.48 -17.65
CA LEU A 331 10.30 17.62 -16.56
C LEU A 331 11.68 17.03 -16.85
N SER A 332 11.88 16.45 -18.04
CA SER A 332 13.18 15.94 -18.50
C SER A 332 14.24 17.03 -18.40
N THR A 333 13.95 18.26 -18.86
CA THR A 333 14.89 19.39 -18.77
C THR A 333 15.28 19.69 -17.34
N GLN A 334 14.31 19.76 -16.41
CA GLN A 334 14.57 20.07 -15.01
C GLN A 334 15.37 18.95 -14.32
N PHE A 335 14.97 17.68 -14.49
CA PHE A 335 15.71 16.56 -13.89
C PHE A 335 17.14 16.44 -14.39
N ASN A 336 17.37 16.61 -15.70
CA ASN A 336 18.71 16.56 -16.28
C ASN A 336 19.58 17.78 -15.91
N ALA A 337 18.99 18.88 -15.44
CA ALA A 337 19.72 20.06 -14.97
C ALA A 337 20.16 19.98 -13.50
N THR A 338 19.64 19.02 -12.73
CA THR A 338 19.97 18.90 -11.28
C THR A 338 21.34 18.29 -11.05
N SER A 339 22.07 18.84 -10.07
CA SER A 339 23.37 18.36 -9.61
C SER A 339 23.42 18.44 -8.08
N PRO A 340 22.71 17.54 -7.37
CA PRO A 340 22.66 17.57 -5.91
C PRO A 340 24.04 17.40 -5.29
N ALA A 341 24.25 18.02 -4.13
CA ALA A 341 25.53 17.93 -3.43
C ALA A 341 25.73 16.53 -2.84
N ASN A 342 26.95 16.00 -2.95
CA ASN A 342 27.34 14.79 -2.22
C ASN A 342 27.72 15.13 -0.77
N SER A 343 26.73 15.56 0.02
CA SER A 343 26.91 15.99 1.41
C SER A 343 25.63 15.77 2.22
N PRO A 344 25.71 15.48 3.52
CA PRO A 344 26.92 15.09 4.27
C PRO A 344 27.48 13.73 3.82
N SER A 345 28.74 13.43 4.16
CA SER A 345 29.32 12.11 3.86
C SER A 345 28.68 11.04 4.75
N GLN A 346 28.60 9.80 4.27
CA GLN A 346 27.98 8.68 5.00
C GLN A 346 28.55 8.52 6.41
N SER A 347 29.88 8.63 6.56
CA SER A 347 30.57 8.53 7.85
C SER A 347 30.17 9.63 8.84
N SER A 348 29.82 10.82 8.35
CA SER A 348 29.37 11.93 9.21
C SER A 348 27.88 11.87 9.56
N SER A 349 27.10 11.09 8.80
CA SER A 349 25.65 10.94 8.96
C SER A 349 25.24 9.79 9.87
N ASN A 350 26.19 8.97 10.30
CA ASN A 350 25.97 7.91 11.27
C ASN A 350 25.61 8.51 12.64
N SER A 351 24.34 8.86 12.80
CA SER A 351 23.73 9.08 14.11
C SER A 351 23.68 7.73 14.83
N ASN A 352 24.12 7.68 16.09
CA ASN A 352 23.73 6.56 16.95
C ASN A 352 22.21 6.46 16.93
N SER A 353 21.65 5.29 16.62
CA SER A 353 20.21 5.05 16.70
C SER A 353 19.74 5.42 18.11
N THR A 354 19.04 6.54 18.21
CA THR A 354 18.39 6.98 19.44
C THR A 354 16.91 6.70 19.27
N THR A 355 16.35 5.82 20.10
CA THR A 355 14.90 5.68 20.26
C THR A 355 14.29 7.07 20.44
N THR A 356 13.43 7.47 19.51
CA THR A 356 12.76 8.79 19.54
C THR A 356 11.46 8.66 20.33
N THR A 357 11.20 9.58 21.26
CA THR A 357 9.94 9.58 22.02
C THR A 357 8.76 9.86 21.08
N CYS A 358 7.68 9.07 21.19
CA CYS A 358 6.49 9.31 20.39
C CYS A 358 5.72 10.56 20.84
N PRO A 359 5.11 11.30 19.89
CA PRO A 359 4.25 12.42 20.22
C PRO A 359 3.07 11.97 21.08
N ALA A 360 2.63 12.84 21.99
CA ALA A 360 1.45 12.59 22.81
C ALA A 360 0.17 12.73 21.96
N GLU A 361 -0.88 12.01 22.35
CA GLU A 361 -2.19 12.17 21.74
C GLU A 361 -2.70 13.62 21.81
N SER A 362 -3.35 14.06 20.73
CA SER A 362 -3.85 15.42 20.54
C SER A 362 -5.06 15.41 19.61
N SER A 363 -5.67 16.58 19.36
CA SER A 363 -6.73 16.70 18.34
C SER A 363 -6.26 16.40 16.92
N SER A 364 -4.95 16.48 16.65
CA SER A 364 -4.32 16.15 15.36
C SER A 364 -3.68 14.76 15.35
N LEU A 365 -3.72 14.03 16.46
CA LEU A 365 -3.15 12.69 16.62
C LEU A 365 -3.93 11.86 17.64
N LEU A 366 -4.81 10.99 17.15
CA LEU A 366 -5.66 10.09 17.94
C LEU A 366 -5.07 8.68 18.07
N ALA A 367 -3.75 8.53 17.90
CA ALA A 367 -3.07 7.26 17.79
C ALA A 367 -2.39 6.85 19.11
N SER A 368 -2.77 5.71 19.66
CA SER A 368 -2.10 5.08 20.80
C SER A 368 -0.69 4.61 20.43
N SER A 369 0.22 4.58 21.40
CA SER A 369 1.51 3.91 21.23
C SER A 369 1.42 2.38 21.25
N ASP A 370 0.31 1.82 21.76
CA ASP A 370 0.09 0.38 21.79
C ASP A 370 -0.37 -0.10 20.42
N LEU A 371 0.47 -0.92 19.77
CA LEU A 371 0.24 -1.43 18.42
C LEU A 371 -0.53 -2.76 18.45
N PRO A 372 -1.31 -3.09 17.42
CA PRO A 372 -1.93 -4.42 17.32
C PRO A 372 -0.86 -5.53 17.28
N PRO A 373 -1.22 -6.75 17.73
CA PRO A 373 -0.33 -7.91 17.66
C PRO A 373 -0.03 -8.27 16.19
N THR A 374 1.05 -9.02 15.98
CA THR A 374 1.34 -9.62 14.68
C THR A 374 0.24 -10.62 14.34
N PRO A 375 -0.40 -10.54 13.15
CA PRO A 375 -1.42 -11.50 12.74
C PRO A 375 -0.89 -12.94 12.72
N ASP A 376 -1.59 -13.86 13.39
CA ASP A 376 -1.21 -15.27 13.47
C ASP A 376 -2.24 -16.16 12.77
N ALA A 377 -1.96 -16.50 11.51
CA ALA A 377 -2.82 -17.36 10.71
C ALA A 377 -3.04 -18.74 11.34
N SER A 378 -2.04 -19.27 12.04
CA SER A 378 -2.16 -20.61 12.66
C SER A 378 -3.16 -20.61 13.82
N VAL A 379 -3.18 -19.54 14.63
CA VAL A 379 -4.14 -19.36 15.71
C VAL A 379 -5.53 -19.12 15.14
N CYS A 380 -5.66 -18.21 14.16
CA CYS A 380 -6.94 -17.91 13.53
C CYS A 380 -7.57 -19.15 12.86
N SER A 381 -6.79 -19.93 12.10
CA SER A 381 -7.29 -21.17 11.48
C SER A 381 -7.62 -22.25 12.51
N CYS A 382 -6.86 -22.36 13.60
CA CYS A 382 -7.21 -23.29 14.69
C CYS A 382 -8.54 -22.93 15.33
N LEU A 383 -8.78 -21.63 15.57
CA LEU A 383 -10.04 -21.13 16.12
C LEU A 383 -11.20 -21.42 15.16
N GLU A 384 -11.02 -21.11 13.87
CA GLU A 384 -11.99 -21.41 12.82
C GLU A 384 -12.36 -22.90 12.81
N GLU A 385 -11.37 -23.79 12.76
CA GLU A 385 -11.58 -25.24 12.68
C GLU A 385 -12.27 -25.83 13.93
N LYS A 386 -11.89 -25.35 15.13
CA LYS A 386 -12.23 -26.04 16.39
C LYS A 386 -13.30 -25.34 17.22
N SER A 387 -13.38 -24.02 17.15
CA SER A 387 -14.22 -23.23 18.05
C SER A 387 -15.46 -22.62 17.38
N PHE A 388 -15.57 -22.69 16.05
CA PHE A 388 -16.70 -22.13 15.32
C PHE A 388 -17.71 -23.22 14.95
N ALA A 389 -18.98 -22.83 14.94
CA ALA A 389 -20.10 -23.70 14.56
C ALA A 389 -20.67 -23.33 13.19
N CYS A 390 -20.61 -22.07 12.80
CA CYS A 390 -21.07 -21.57 11.50
C CYS A 390 -19.86 -21.30 10.61
N HIS A 391 -19.93 -21.77 9.36
CA HIS A 391 -18.91 -21.52 8.33
C HIS A 391 -19.55 -20.91 7.09
N LEU A 392 -18.84 -19.97 6.48
CA LEU A 392 -19.26 -19.35 5.23
C LEU A 392 -19.26 -20.37 4.09
N THR A 393 -20.13 -20.13 3.12
CA THR A 393 -20.10 -20.86 1.85
C THR A 393 -18.96 -20.32 0.97
N ASP A 394 -18.48 -21.14 0.02
CA ASP A 394 -17.45 -20.72 -0.95
C ASP A 394 -17.84 -19.42 -1.68
N ALA A 395 -19.11 -19.24 -2.01
CA ALA A 395 -19.60 -18.03 -2.66
C ALA A 395 -19.46 -16.78 -1.77
N ALA A 396 -19.75 -16.92 -0.47
CA ALA A 396 -19.62 -15.83 0.49
C ALA A 396 -18.15 -15.51 0.82
N LEU A 397 -17.30 -16.54 0.96
CA LEU A 397 -15.86 -16.39 1.22
C LEU A 397 -15.14 -15.54 0.16
N ASN A 398 -15.60 -15.61 -1.09
CA ASN A 398 -15.02 -14.88 -2.21
C ASN A 398 -15.71 -13.52 -2.48
N SER A 399 -16.52 -13.02 -1.54
CA SER A 399 -17.28 -11.79 -1.72
C SER A 399 -17.08 -10.82 -0.55
N PRO A 400 -16.14 -9.85 -0.67
CA PRO A 400 -15.88 -8.87 0.38
C PRO A 400 -17.13 -8.06 0.78
N THR A 401 -18.02 -7.77 -0.17
CA THR A 401 -19.26 -7.03 0.09
C THR A 401 -20.26 -7.82 0.93
N ILE A 402 -20.36 -9.14 0.71
CA ILE A 402 -21.17 -10.04 1.54
C ILE A 402 -20.56 -10.13 2.94
N ILE A 403 -19.25 -10.34 3.02
CA ILE A 403 -18.55 -10.46 4.31
C ILE A 403 -18.75 -9.20 5.16
N GLY A 404 -18.48 -8.01 4.61
CA GLY A 404 -18.65 -6.76 5.34
C GLY A 404 -20.10 -6.53 5.79
N SER A 405 -21.06 -6.69 4.87
CA SER A 405 -22.48 -6.46 5.17
C SER A 405 -23.02 -7.42 6.24
N LEU A 406 -22.63 -8.70 6.18
CA LEU A 406 -23.05 -9.69 7.17
C LEU A 406 -22.34 -9.50 8.51
N LEU A 407 -21.11 -9.00 8.52
CA LEU A 407 -20.39 -8.69 9.75
C LEU A 407 -21.10 -7.57 10.53
N ASP A 408 -21.43 -6.47 9.85
CA ASP A 408 -22.20 -5.35 10.42
C ASP A 408 -23.57 -5.81 10.93
N TYR A 409 -24.29 -6.57 10.10
CA TYR A 409 -25.61 -7.10 10.44
C TYR A 409 -25.54 -8.01 11.67
N THR A 410 -24.61 -8.96 11.70
CA THR A 410 -24.50 -9.92 12.79
C THR A 410 -24.07 -9.26 14.09
N CYS A 411 -23.16 -8.28 14.05
CA CYS A 411 -22.80 -7.49 15.22
C CYS A 411 -23.99 -6.69 15.77
N SER A 412 -24.84 -6.13 14.90
CA SER A 412 -26.09 -5.47 15.30
C SER A 412 -27.08 -6.43 15.96
N LEU A 413 -27.18 -7.67 15.47
CA LEU A 413 -27.99 -8.72 16.09
C LEU A 413 -27.47 -9.07 17.50
N LEU A 414 -26.16 -9.24 17.66
CA LEU A 414 -25.56 -9.54 18.97
C LEU A 414 -25.86 -8.41 19.98
N GLY A 415 -25.65 -7.15 19.58
CA GLY A 415 -25.91 -5.99 20.45
C GLY A 415 -27.38 -5.72 20.77
N SER A 416 -28.32 -6.20 19.94
CA SER A 416 -29.77 -6.05 20.17
C SER A 416 -30.39 -7.22 20.92
N SER A 417 -29.74 -8.38 20.92
CA SER A 417 -30.11 -9.48 21.79
C SER A 417 -29.74 -9.10 23.23
N ASN A 418 -30.61 -9.34 24.24
CA ASN A 418 -30.29 -9.14 25.66
C ASN A 418 -29.22 -10.16 26.18
N SER A 419 -28.28 -10.56 25.33
CA SER A 419 -27.17 -11.43 25.63
C SER A 419 -25.97 -10.60 26.12
N SER A 420 -25.05 -11.24 26.84
CA SER A 420 -23.75 -10.64 27.16
C SER A 420 -22.77 -10.73 25.98
N ALA A 421 -23.22 -11.11 24.79
CA ALA A 421 -22.37 -11.29 23.62
C ALA A 421 -22.15 -9.95 22.91
N SER A 422 -20.90 -9.66 22.57
CA SER A 422 -20.49 -8.45 21.85
C SER A 422 -19.49 -8.78 20.73
N CYS A 423 -19.21 -7.79 19.88
CA CYS A 423 -18.15 -7.90 18.87
C CYS A 423 -16.79 -7.40 19.39
N ASP A 424 -16.60 -7.26 20.71
CA ASP A 424 -15.35 -6.75 21.28
C ASP A 424 -14.17 -7.68 20.99
N THR A 425 -14.40 -8.99 20.92
CA THR A 425 -13.35 -9.97 20.62
C THR A 425 -12.72 -9.77 19.24
N ILE A 426 -13.47 -9.25 18.27
CA ILE A 426 -12.99 -9.01 16.89
C ILE A 426 -12.62 -7.55 16.62
N SER A 427 -12.84 -6.66 17.59
CA SER A 427 -12.64 -5.22 17.43
C SER A 427 -11.18 -4.82 17.65
N GLY A 428 -10.77 -3.72 17.02
CA GLY A 428 -9.47 -3.10 17.24
C GLY A 428 -9.64 -1.59 17.29
N ASN A 429 -9.09 -0.95 18.31
CA ASN A 429 -9.23 0.49 18.51
C ASN A 429 -7.84 1.12 18.64
N GLY A 430 -7.40 1.78 17.57
CA GLY A 430 -6.11 2.46 17.53
C GLY A 430 -6.03 3.73 18.39
N THR A 431 -7.15 4.24 18.91
CA THR A 431 -7.13 5.35 19.89
C THR A 431 -6.88 4.85 21.30
N SER A 432 -7.58 3.81 21.74
CA SER A 432 -7.35 3.25 23.08
C SER A 432 -6.19 2.25 23.15
N GLY A 433 -5.66 1.81 22.01
CA GLY A 433 -4.65 0.75 21.97
C GLY A 433 -5.21 -0.63 22.35
N SER A 434 -6.53 -0.81 22.24
CA SER A 434 -7.21 -2.04 22.65
C SER A 434 -7.53 -2.90 21.44
N TYR A 435 -7.02 -4.13 21.45
CA TYR A 435 -7.19 -5.08 20.35
C TYR A 435 -7.77 -6.38 20.91
N GLY A 436 -8.95 -6.75 20.42
CA GLY A 436 -9.60 -8.01 20.77
C GLY A 436 -8.78 -9.21 20.29
N GLN A 437 -9.02 -10.36 20.92
CA GLN A 437 -8.23 -11.58 20.65
C GLN A 437 -8.27 -12.05 19.19
N LEU A 438 -9.36 -11.78 18.47
CA LEU A 438 -9.52 -12.12 17.05
C LEU A 438 -9.40 -10.88 16.14
N SER A 439 -8.94 -9.73 16.66
CA SER A 439 -8.84 -8.48 15.90
C SER A 439 -7.89 -8.57 14.71
N SER A 440 -6.91 -9.47 14.76
CA SER A 440 -5.93 -9.72 13.70
C SER A 440 -6.33 -10.87 12.76
N CYS A 441 -7.44 -11.55 13.01
CA CYS A 441 -7.95 -12.54 12.05
C CYS A 441 -8.61 -11.88 10.84
N SER A 442 -8.72 -12.62 9.73
CA SER A 442 -9.32 -12.12 8.50
C SER A 442 -10.80 -11.74 8.70
N PRO A 443 -11.35 -10.81 7.90
CA PRO A 443 -12.77 -10.47 7.95
C PRO A 443 -13.71 -11.68 7.85
N ALA A 444 -13.35 -12.69 7.05
CA ALA A 444 -14.10 -13.94 6.95
C ALA A 444 -14.15 -14.70 8.28
N ILE A 445 -12.99 -14.90 8.93
CA ILE A 445 -12.89 -15.58 10.24
C ILE A 445 -13.64 -14.78 11.31
N LYS A 446 -13.54 -13.45 11.29
CA LYS A 446 -14.32 -12.58 12.19
C LYS A 446 -15.82 -12.77 12.00
N LEU A 447 -16.28 -12.90 10.76
CA LEU A 447 -17.68 -13.15 10.44
C LEU A 447 -18.14 -14.52 10.94
N GLU A 448 -17.39 -15.59 10.65
CA GLU A 448 -17.69 -16.94 11.12
C GLU A 448 -17.74 -17.01 12.66
N TYR A 449 -16.85 -16.28 13.34
CA TYR A 449 -16.90 -16.14 14.79
C TYR A 449 -18.22 -15.52 15.27
N VAL A 450 -18.61 -14.34 14.76
CA VAL A 450 -19.83 -13.68 15.26
C VAL A 450 -21.09 -14.45 14.90
N MET A 451 -21.12 -15.11 13.75
CA MET A 451 -22.20 -16.05 13.37
C MET A 451 -22.27 -17.23 14.35
N SER A 452 -21.12 -17.77 14.74
CA SER A 452 -21.03 -18.86 15.72
C SER A 452 -21.48 -18.44 17.12
N VAL A 453 -21.12 -17.24 17.56
CA VAL A 453 -21.60 -16.66 18.83
C VAL A 453 -23.12 -16.47 18.80
N TYR A 454 -23.66 -16.01 17.67
CA TYR A 454 -25.11 -15.90 17.48
C TYR A 454 -25.80 -17.27 17.56
N TYR A 455 -25.24 -18.30 16.90
CA TYR A 455 -25.73 -19.67 16.95
C TYR A 455 -25.71 -20.24 18.38
N GLN A 456 -24.65 -20.01 19.15
CA GLN A 456 -24.55 -20.49 20.54
C GLN A 456 -25.65 -19.88 21.44
N SER A 457 -26.08 -18.66 21.14
CA SER A 457 -27.20 -18.00 21.82
C SER A 457 -28.57 -18.47 21.29
N ASN A 458 -28.62 -19.07 20.10
CA ASN A 458 -29.83 -19.50 19.41
C ASN A 458 -29.60 -20.86 18.69
N PRO A 459 -29.42 -21.98 19.40
CA PRO A 459 -28.88 -23.23 18.83
C PRO A 459 -29.93 -24.04 18.06
N VAL A 460 -30.49 -23.45 17.00
CA VAL A 460 -31.34 -24.13 16.01
C VAL A 460 -30.59 -24.26 14.68
N SER A 461 -30.91 -25.31 13.92
CA SER A 461 -30.16 -25.66 12.70
C SER A 461 -30.11 -24.57 11.64
N THR A 462 -31.06 -23.63 11.64
CA THR A 462 -31.15 -22.52 10.69
C THR A 462 -30.44 -21.24 11.16
N SER A 463 -29.90 -21.18 12.38
CA SER A 463 -29.27 -19.95 12.89
C SER A 463 -27.93 -19.64 12.23
N CYS A 464 -27.31 -20.60 11.55
CA CYS A 464 -26.11 -20.38 10.74
C CYS A 464 -26.42 -20.06 9.27
N ASP A 465 -27.68 -19.98 8.84
CA ASP A 465 -28.01 -19.87 7.41
C ASP A 465 -27.59 -18.53 6.79
N PHE A 466 -27.88 -17.41 7.47
CA PHE A 466 -27.57 -16.04 7.02
C PHE A 466 -27.90 -15.79 5.54
N ASP A 467 -29.13 -16.14 5.14
CA ASP A 467 -29.62 -16.06 3.76
C ASP A 467 -28.83 -16.94 2.78
N GLY A 468 -28.52 -18.16 3.23
CA GLY A 468 -27.72 -19.14 2.50
C GLY A 468 -26.22 -18.83 2.38
N ASN A 469 -25.71 -17.81 3.06
CA ASN A 469 -24.30 -17.42 3.00
C ASN A 469 -23.40 -18.21 3.96
N ALA A 470 -23.99 -18.88 4.95
CA ALA A 470 -23.27 -19.75 5.88
C ALA A 470 -24.03 -21.04 6.17
N THR A 471 -23.32 -22.02 6.74
CA THR A 471 -23.86 -23.33 7.07
C THR A 471 -23.37 -23.78 8.44
N LEU A 472 -24.19 -24.60 9.11
CA LEU A 472 -23.80 -25.23 10.37
C LEU A 472 -22.81 -26.37 10.10
N SER A 473 -21.71 -26.40 10.85
CA SER A 473 -20.70 -27.44 10.78
C SER A 473 -21.33 -28.83 10.93
N THR A 474 -20.95 -29.73 10.03
CA THR A 474 -21.38 -31.13 10.03
C THR A 474 -20.58 -31.98 11.02
N SER A 475 -19.51 -31.42 11.60
CA SER A 475 -18.71 -32.10 12.61
C SER A 475 -19.55 -32.47 13.83
N SER A 476 -19.38 -33.70 14.32
CA SER A 476 -19.99 -34.17 15.56
C SER A 476 -19.38 -33.51 16.80
N SER A 477 -18.21 -32.89 16.68
CA SER A 477 -17.52 -32.18 17.77
C SER A 477 -17.69 -30.67 17.71
N LYS A 478 -18.62 -30.15 16.89
CA LYS A 478 -18.85 -28.70 16.83
C LYS A 478 -19.28 -28.15 18.20
N PRO A 479 -18.87 -26.92 18.56
CA PRO A 479 -19.40 -26.24 19.72
C PRO A 479 -20.90 -25.97 19.58
N ASN A 480 -21.68 -26.27 20.63
CA ASN A 480 -23.11 -25.95 20.67
C ASN A 480 -23.44 -24.84 21.68
N THR A 481 -22.57 -24.64 22.67
CA THR A 481 -22.70 -23.59 23.69
C THR A 481 -21.45 -22.72 23.73
N ALA A 482 -21.56 -21.53 24.34
CA ALA A 482 -20.40 -20.66 24.57
C ALA A 482 -19.28 -21.38 25.35
N SER A 483 -19.62 -22.19 26.35
CA SER A 483 -18.63 -22.94 27.13
C SER A 483 -17.87 -23.98 26.30
N ASP A 484 -18.53 -24.60 25.31
CA ASP A 484 -17.87 -25.55 24.40
C ASP A 484 -16.87 -24.81 23.50
N ALA A 485 -17.30 -23.65 22.99
CA ALA A 485 -16.47 -22.81 22.11
C ALA A 485 -15.25 -22.26 22.86
N ASP A 486 -15.44 -21.74 24.08
CA ASP A 486 -14.36 -21.25 24.93
C ASP A 486 -13.34 -22.35 25.25
N THR A 487 -13.81 -23.57 25.54
CA THR A 487 -12.94 -24.71 25.83
C THR A 487 -12.12 -25.10 24.60
N ALA A 488 -12.74 -25.11 23.41
CA ALA A 488 -12.04 -25.38 22.16
C ALA A 488 -11.01 -24.29 21.84
N ALA A 489 -11.41 -23.02 22.00
CA ALA A 489 -10.57 -21.86 21.72
C ALA A 489 -9.32 -21.80 22.60
N GLN A 490 -9.42 -22.13 23.89
CA GLN A 490 -8.28 -22.14 24.83
C GLN A 490 -7.09 -22.96 24.31
N SER A 491 -7.34 -24.06 23.61
CA SER A 491 -6.27 -24.90 23.06
C SER A 491 -5.51 -24.21 21.91
N CYS A 492 -6.19 -23.39 21.12
CA CYS A 492 -5.61 -22.61 20.03
C CYS A 492 -4.86 -21.39 20.56
N LEU A 493 -5.47 -20.69 21.51
CA LEU A 493 -4.92 -19.47 22.12
C LEU A 493 -3.67 -19.78 22.97
N ALA A 494 -3.55 -20.99 23.51
CA ALA A 494 -2.32 -21.44 24.17
C ALA A 494 -1.10 -21.50 23.24
N ALA A 495 -1.30 -21.49 21.91
CA ALA A 495 -0.23 -21.41 20.92
C ALA A 495 0.17 -19.97 20.56
N GLU A 496 -0.58 -18.96 21.03
CA GLU A 496 -0.20 -17.55 20.83
C GLU A 496 1.17 -17.28 21.43
N LYS A 497 2.00 -16.58 20.66
CA LYS A 497 3.34 -16.23 21.09
C LYS A 497 3.26 -15.14 22.17
N SER A 498 4.02 -15.32 23.24
CA SER A 498 4.05 -14.38 24.37
C SER A 498 4.28 -12.94 23.89
N GLY A 499 3.40 -12.02 24.29
CA GLY A 499 3.47 -10.61 23.90
C GLY A 499 2.89 -10.28 22.53
N GLY A 500 2.40 -11.27 21.77
CA GLY A 500 1.67 -11.07 20.51
C GLY A 500 2.51 -10.52 19.35
N VAL A 501 3.80 -10.27 19.53
CA VAL A 501 4.71 -9.75 18.51
C VAL A 501 5.74 -10.81 18.15
N PHE A 502 5.86 -11.12 16.86
CA PHE A 502 6.81 -12.12 16.36
C PHE A 502 7.13 -11.90 14.90
N THR A 503 8.16 -12.57 14.40
CA THR A 503 8.50 -12.55 12.96
C THR A 503 7.49 -13.35 12.15
N PRO A 504 6.74 -12.73 11.22
CA PRO A 504 5.84 -13.45 10.33
C PRO A 504 6.55 -14.56 9.55
N SER A 505 5.79 -15.58 9.15
CA SER A 505 6.25 -16.60 8.20
C SER A 505 5.35 -16.56 6.97
N ALA A 506 5.92 -16.83 5.79
CA ALA A 506 5.15 -16.97 4.57
C ALA A 506 4.03 -18.01 4.74
N SER A 507 2.82 -17.68 4.30
CA SER A 507 1.73 -18.65 4.22
C SER A 507 2.08 -19.76 3.23
N SER A 508 1.91 -21.01 3.64
CA SER A 508 2.21 -22.20 2.81
C SER A 508 1.35 -22.31 1.55
N ALA A 509 0.26 -21.54 1.45
CA ALA A 509 -0.62 -21.52 0.29
C ALA A 509 0.06 -20.94 -0.97
N ALA A 510 1.00 -20.00 -0.82
CA ALA A 510 1.72 -19.38 -1.95
C ALA A 510 2.86 -20.26 -2.49
N ALA A 511 3.36 -21.22 -1.71
CA ALA A 511 4.52 -22.04 -2.07
C ALA A 511 4.27 -23.07 -3.20
N SER A 512 3.03 -23.24 -3.65
CA SER A 512 2.67 -24.25 -4.66
C SER A 512 2.80 -23.80 -6.12
N ALA A 513 3.15 -22.54 -6.39
CA ALA A 513 3.31 -22.05 -7.76
C ALA A 513 4.69 -22.34 -8.38
N THR A 514 5.66 -22.84 -7.61
CA THR A 514 7.05 -22.99 -8.07
C THR A 514 7.50 -24.44 -8.13
N SER A 515 6.89 -25.26 -9.00
CA SER A 515 7.60 -26.42 -9.58
C SER A 515 6.84 -27.04 -10.75
N THR A 516 7.12 -26.57 -11.97
CA THR A 516 7.29 -27.50 -13.12
C THR A 516 7.97 -26.79 -14.28
N SER A 517 9.21 -27.20 -14.57
CA SER A 517 9.94 -26.81 -15.76
C SER A 517 9.59 -27.70 -16.96
N THR A 518 9.59 -27.07 -18.14
CA THR A 518 9.67 -27.61 -19.53
C THR A 518 8.43 -28.29 -20.16
N SER A 519 7.77 -27.62 -21.09
CA SER A 519 8.12 -27.66 -22.53
C SER A 519 7.26 -26.70 -23.37
N SER A 520 7.87 -26.18 -24.42
CA SER A 520 7.39 -25.15 -25.35
C SER A 520 6.19 -25.57 -26.20
N SER A 521 5.18 -24.69 -26.29
CA SER A 521 4.43 -24.47 -27.53
C SER A 521 3.75 -23.10 -27.50
N SER A 522 4.20 -22.24 -28.41
CA SER A 522 3.63 -20.95 -28.77
C SER A 522 2.16 -21.06 -29.21
N ALA A 523 1.28 -20.31 -28.55
CA ALA A 523 -0.04 -19.95 -29.07
C ALA A 523 -0.41 -18.53 -28.62
N ALA A 524 -0.85 -17.74 -29.59
CA ALA A 524 -1.11 -16.31 -29.50
C ALA A 524 -2.22 -15.96 -28.51
N ALA A 525 -2.05 -14.81 -27.86
CA ALA A 525 -3.07 -14.15 -27.06
C ALA A 525 -4.26 -13.73 -27.95
N THR A 526 -5.45 -14.17 -27.57
CA THR A 526 -6.71 -13.56 -27.99
C THR A 526 -7.51 -13.21 -26.74
N SER A 527 -7.74 -11.90 -26.61
CA SER A 527 -8.71 -11.26 -25.74
C SER A 527 -10.11 -11.83 -25.99
N ASP A 528 -10.75 -12.34 -24.95
CA ASP A 528 -12.19 -12.54 -24.96
C ASP A 528 -12.83 -11.86 -23.75
N SER A 529 -13.58 -10.82 -24.08
CA SER A 529 -14.58 -10.13 -23.28
C SER A 529 -15.63 -11.12 -22.78
N ALA A 530 -15.69 -11.34 -21.46
CA ALA A 530 -16.77 -12.08 -20.84
C ALA A 530 -17.99 -11.18 -20.62
N SER A 531 -19.06 -11.57 -21.27
CA SER A 531 -20.40 -11.02 -21.24
C SER A 531 -21.07 -11.16 -19.87
N SER A 532 -21.83 -10.13 -19.51
CA SER A 532 -22.62 -10.00 -18.29
C SER A 532 -23.67 -11.11 -18.15
N ALA A 533 -23.49 -11.98 -17.16
CA ALA A 533 -24.54 -12.83 -16.63
C ALA A 533 -25.24 -12.08 -15.47
N GLY A 534 -26.53 -11.81 -15.66
CA GLY A 534 -27.33 -10.96 -14.77
C GLY A 534 -27.45 -11.47 -13.34
N VAL A 535 -27.05 -10.62 -12.40
CA VAL A 535 -27.38 -10.74 -10.98
C VAL A 535 -28.83 -10.27 -10.81
N ARG A 536 -29.70 -11.18 -10.34
CA ARG A 536 -31.02 -10.81 -9.83
C ARG A 536 -30.84 -10.07 -8.51
N ALA A 537 -31.04 -8.75 -8.53
CA ALA A 537 -31.18 -7.95 -7.32
C ALA A 537 -32.39 -8.44 -6.51
N VAL A 538 -32.15 -8.93 -5.30
CA VAL A 538 -33.18 -9.12 -4.28
C VAL A 538 -33.42 -7.75 -3.63
N ALA A 539 -34.50 -7.09 -4.03
CA ALA A 539 -34.93 -5.84 -3.42
C ALA A 539 -35.69 -6.14 -2.12
N LEU A 540 -35.13 -5.77 -0.97
CA LEU A 540 -35.90 -5.59 0.25
C LEU A 540 -36.77 -4.34 0.11
N SER A 541 -38.07 -4.53 0.02
CA SER A 541 -39.07 -3.47 -0.05
C SER A 541 -39.33 -2.87 1.34
N MET A 542 -38.95 -1.61 1.55
CA MET A 542 -39.63 -0.72 2.50
C MET A 542 -40.36 0.36 1.71
N GLY A 543 -41.68 0.40 1.86
CA GLY A 543 -42.56 1.21 1.05
C GLY A 543 -42.69 2.66 1.51
N GLY A 544 -42.90 3.54 0.53
CA GLY A 544 -43.93 4.58 0.61
C GLY A 544 -43.46 6.03 0.58
N GLY A 545 -43.70 6.70 -0.56
CA GLY A 545 -43.96 8.15 -0.62
C GLY A 545 -43.08 8.92 -1.59
N GLY A 546 -43.49 9.00 -2.86
CA GLY A 546 -42.76 9.73 -3.91
C GLY A 546 -43.02 11.24 -3.92
N VAL A 547 -42.06 11.98 -4.49
CA VAL A 547 -42.29 13.24 -5.22
C VAL A 547 -41.32 13.31 -6.40
N VAL A 548 -41.87 13.79 -7.52
CA VAL A 548 -41.36 13.93 -8.89
C VAL A 548 -40.09 14.78 -9.00
N GLY A 549 -39.19 14.36 -9.89
CA GLY A 549 -37.89 14.99 -10.14
C GLY A 549 -37.91 16.22 -11.06
N VAL A 550 -36.81 16.98 -10.97
CA VAL A 550 -36.30 17.88 -12.01
C VAL A 550 -34.78 17.70 -12.04
N VAL A 551 -34.27 17.28 -13.20
CA VAL A 551 -32.86 17.13 -13.53
C VAL A 551 -32.30 18.49 -13.90
N LEU A 552 -31.27 18.96 -13.18
CA LEU A 552 -30.40 20.06 -13.60
C LEU A 552 -28.96 19.67 -13.22
N GLY A 553 -28.14 19.44 -14.24
CA GLY A 553 -26.72 19.13 -14.09
C GLY A 553 -25.94 20.32 -13.56
N VAL A 554 -25.02 20.05 -12.62
CA VAL A 554 -24.04 21.02 -12.15
C VAL A 554 -22.69 20.30 -12.00
N VAL A 555 -21.69 20.90 -12.65
CA VAL A 555 -20.26 20.61 -12.58
C VAL A 555 -19.79 20.78 -11.13
N GLY A 556 -19.30 19.70 -10.51
CA GLY A 556 -18.71 19.73 -9.17
C GLY A 556 -17.26 20.19 -9.24
N VAL A 557 -17.03 21.45 -8.88
CA VAL A 557 -15.72 22.07 -8.65
C VAL A 557 -15.21 21.61 -7.28
N LEU A 558 -14.00 21.06 -7.23
CA LEU A 558 -13.25 20.82 -6.00
C LEU A 558 -12.89 22.17 -5.37
N VAL A 559 -13.62 22.54 -4.30
CA VAL A 559 -13.23 23.59 -3.35
C VAL A 559 -13.26 22.95 -1.97
N GLY A 560 -12.08 22.68 -1.42
CA GLY A 560 -11.88 22.18 -0.07
C GLY A 560 -10.62 22.81 0.52
N GLY A 561 -10.65 24.12 0.74
CA GLY A 561 -9.55 24.89 1.31
C GLY A 561 -9.99 26.33 1.48
N GLY A 562 -10.57 26.66 2.63
CA GLY A 562 -11.03 28.02 2.87
C GLY A 562 -11.87 28.22 4.14
N ALA A 563 -11.18 28.63 5.20
CA ALA A 563 -11.62 29.47 6.31
C ALA A 563 -12.37 28.81 7.48
N VAL A 564 -11.70 28.80 8.64
CA VAL A 564 -12.18 29.58 9.80
C VAL A 564 -11.00 30.34 10.42
N LEU A 565 -10.98 31.65 10.18
CA LEU A 565 -10.27 32.64 10.97
C LEU A 565 -11.10 32.95 12.23
N MET A 566 -10.57 32.63 13.40
CA MET A 566 -10.45 33.54 14.56
C MET A 566 -9.31 33.11 15.45
#